data_AF-A0A7V3UZ78-F1
#
_entry.id   AF-A0A7V3UZ78-F1
#
_cell.length_a   1.000
_cell.length_b   1.000
_cell.length_c   1.000
_cell.angle_alpha   90.00
_cell.angle_beta   90.00
_cell.angle_gamma   90.00
#
_symmetry.space_group_name_H-M   'P 1'
#
loop_
_entity.id
_entity.type
_entity.pdbx_description
1 polymer ?
#
loop_
_entity_poly.entity_id
_entity_poly.type
_entity_poly.pdbx_seq_one_letter_code
_entity_poly.pdbx_strand_id
1 'polypeptide(L)'
;MQIAHPLSAASRSLPVPVLNDRLTQSEQDQLRAIVADLPGGGDEQVRIRLLAVWRQWPDALAGNVHECLALLPADTRTPDHTIWNHLDTTTAFKAALSGEGGPALLSFALGPVQRFIEAARSVRDLWSGSMILSWMAFRAMLPIIEQLGPTALLYPALRGNPMLDLWLRDAHRVGEKTPLPEVELRRTPALPHRFLALVPWGKDGVCARDLAGQ
;
A
#
# COMPACT_ATOMS: atom_id res chain seq x y z
N MET A 1 17.45 -5.26 -20.44
CA MET A 1 17.45 -3.79 -20.40
C MET A 1 18.58 -3.32 -19.51
N GLN A 2 19.35 -2.30 -19.90
CA GLN A 2 20.35 -1.69 -19.00
C GLN A 2 19.72 -0.53 -18.24
N ILE A 3 19.96 -0.44 -16.94
CA ILE A 3 19.55 0.68 -16.08
C ILE A 3 20.79 1.25 -15.38
N ALA A 4 20.85 2.57 -15.25
CA ALA A 4 21.88 3.25 -14.48
C ALA A 4 21.33 3.63 -13.11
N HIS A 5 22.06 3.30 -12.05
CA HIS A 5 21.69 3.70 -10.69
C HIS A 5 21.76 5.24 -10.56
N PRO A 6 20.71 5.91 -10.05
CA PRO A 6 20.59 7.38 -10.13
C PRO A 6 21.66 8.14 -9.34
N LEU A 7 22.21 7.55 -8.27
CA LEU A 7 23.23 8.22 -7.44
C LEU A 7 24.67 7.83 -7.78
N SER A 8 24.89 6.61 -8.26
CA SER A 8 26.25 6.07 -8.45
C SER A 8 26.62 5.89 -9.92
N ALA A 9 25.67 6.10 -10.84
CA ALA A 9 25.79 5.80 -12.26
C ALA A 9 26.17 4.34 -12.58
N ALA A 10 26.16 3.44 -11.59
CA ALA A 10 26.48 2.04 -11.79
C ALA A 10 25.44 1.37 -12.71
N SER A 11 25.90 0.72 -13.77
CA SER A 11 25.02 0.00 -14.69
C SER A 11 24.59 -1.33 -14.10
N ARG A 12 23.31 -1.67 -14.26
CA ARG A 12 22.76 -2.99 -13.95
C ARG A 12 21.94 -3.49 -15.13
N SER A 13 22.07 -4.78 -15.42
CA SER A 13 21.24 -5.46 -16.41
C SER A 13 19.99 -6.02 -15.74
N LEU A 14 18.82 -5.62 -16.23
CA LEU A 14 17.55 -6.27 -15.92
C LEU A 14 17.24 -7.31 -17.00
N PRO A 15 17.01 -8.58 -16.64
CA PRO A 15 16.55 -9.60 -17.57
C PRO A 15 15.09 -9.32 -17.93
N VAL A 16 14.85 -8.56 -19.00
CA VAL A 16 13.50 -8.22 -19.44
C VAL A 16 13.05 -9.28 -20.45
N PRO A 17 11.86 -9.90 -20.27
CA PRO A 17 11.36 -10.90 -21.20
C PRO A 17 11.06 -10.27 -22.55
N VAL A 18 11.06 -11.11 -23.59
CA VAL A 18 10.61 -10.71 -24.92
C VAL A 18 9.10 -10.46 -24.87
N LEU A 19 8.67 -9.30 -25.39
CA LEU A 19 7.25 -9.02 -25.57
C LEU A 19 6.67 -9.96 -26.63
N ASN A 20 5.72 -10.79 -26.22
CA ASN A 20 5.02 -11.72 -27.10
C ASN A 20 3.60 -11.99 -26.55
N ASP A 21 2.78 -12.65 -27.36
CA ASP A 21 1.39 -12.95 -27.00
C ASP A 21 1.29 -13.83 -25.75
N ARG A 22 2.27 -14.72 -25.53
CA ARG A 22 2.31 -15.59 -24.35
C ARG A 22 2.50 -14.80 -23.06
N LEU A 23 3.40 -13.81 -23.04
CA LEU A 23 3.62 -12.94 -21.89
C LEU A 23 2.33 -12.15 -21.59
N THR A 24 1.76 -11.53 -22.61
CA THR A 24 0.50 -10.77 -22.51
C THR A 24 -0.64 -11.63 -21.98
N GLN A 25 -0.80 -12.84 -22.51
CA GLN A 25 -1.82 -13.78 -22.04
C GLN A 25 -1.58 -14.17 -20.57
N SER A 26 -0.33 -14.43 -20.18
CA SER A 26 0.02 -14.79 -18.79
C SER A 26 -0.33 -13.65 -17.82
N GLU A 27 -0.05 -12.39 -18.19
CA GLU A 27 -0.42 -11.22 -17.38
C GLU A 27 -1.95 -11.08 -17.24
N GLN A 28 -2.69 -11.26 -18.34
CA GLN A 28 -4.15 -11.23 -18.34
C GLN A 28 -4.76 -12.36 -17.50
N ASP A 29 -4.17 -13.55 -17.53
CA ASP A 29 -4.62 -14.69 -16.75
C ASP A 29 -4.44 -14.44 -15.25
N GLN A 30 -3.30 -13.84 -14.84
CA GLN A 30 -3.12 -13.41 -13.44
C GLN A 30 -4.18 -12.40 -13.02
N LEU A 31 -4.45 -11.39 -13.85
CA LEU A 31 -5.46 -10.38 -13.55
C LEU A 31 -6.86 -11.00 -13.41
N ARG A 32 -7.25 -11.89 -14.34
CA ARG A 32 -8.53 -12.62 -14.29
C ARG A 32 -8.65 -13.44 -13.01
N ALA A 33 -7.59 -14.17 -12.63
CA ALA A 33 -7.58 -14.97 -11.41
C ALA A 33 -7.74 -14.11 -10.13
N ILE A 34 -7.11 -12.93 -10.09
CA ILE A 34 -7.22 -12.00 -8.96
C ILE A 34 -8.65 -11.48 -8.80
N VAL A 35 -9.31 -11.09 -9.89
CA VAL A 35 -10.64 -10.46 -9.83
C VAL A 35 -11.82 -11.44 -9.82
N ALA A 36 -11.58 -12.72 -10.12
CA ALA A 36 -12.60 -13.77 -10.12
C ALA A 36 -13.17 -14.00 -8.72
N ASP A 37 -14.47 -14.28 -8.62
CA ASP A 37 -15.16 -14.70 -7.37
C ASP A 37 -15.01 -13.75 -6.18
N LEU A 38 -14.77 -12.46 -6.43
CA LEU A 38 -14.76 -11.44 -5.38
C LEU A 38 -16.20 -11.02 -5.00
N PRO A 39 -16.46 -10.77 -3.71
CA PRO A 39 -17.80 -10.46 -3.19
C PRO A 39 -18.29 -9.05 -3.58
N GLY A 40 -19.52 -8.74 -3.18
CA GLY A 40 -20.16 -7.44 -3.38
C GLY A 40 -20.86 -7.30 -4.74
N GLY A 41 -21.50 -6.15 -4.95
CA GLY A 41 -22.14 -5.77 -6.22
C GLY A 41 -21.96 -4.28 -6.50
N GLY A 42 -22.09 -3.87 -7.77
CA GLY A 42 -21.94 -2.47 -8.17
C GLY A 42 -20.59 -1.87 -7.74
N ASP A 43 -20.62 -0.66 -7.17
CA ASP A 43 -19.43 0.09 -6.77
C ASP A 43 -18.59 -0.61 -5.69
N GLU A 44 -19.24 -1.37 -4.80
CA GLU A 44 -18.55 -2.13 -3.75
C GLU A 44 -17.64 -3.20 -4.38
N GLN A 45 -18.13 -3.95 -5.36
CA GLN A 45 -17.33 -4.95 -6.06
C GLN A 45 -16.18 -4.30 -6.84
N VAL A 46 -16.40 -3.13 -7.46
CA VAL A 46 -15.34 -2.38 -8.15
C VAL A 46 -14.23 -1.99 -7.16
N ARG A 47 -14.60 -1.51 -5.99
CA ARG A 47 -13.66 -1.17 -4.92
C ARG A 47 -12.88 -2.39 -4.44
N ILE A 48 -13.54 -3.52 -4.21
CA ILE A 48 -12.89 -4.76 -3.77
C ILE A 48 -11.92 -5.28 -4.84
N ARG A 49 -12.32 -5.23 -6.12
CA ARG A 49 -11.43 -5.57 -7.25
C ARG A 49 -10.21 -4.67 -7.30
N LEU A 50 -10.38 -3.36 -7.10
CA LEU A 50 -9.26 -2.43 -7.05
C LEU A 50 -8.28 -2.78 -5.92
N LEU A 51 -8.79 -3.07 -4.72
CA LEU A 51 -7.97 -3.50 -3.58
C LEU A 51 -7.23 -4.82 -3.85
N ALA A 52 -7.92 -5.80 -4.46
CA ALA A 52 -7.34 -7.09 -4.82
C ALA A 52 -6.21 -6.93 -5.85
N VAL A 53 -6.45 -6.15 -6.91
CA VAL A 53 -5.44 -5.87 -7.95
C VAL A 53 -4.25 -5.13 -7.36
N TRP A 54 -4.50 -4.05 -6.61
CA TRP A 54 -3.45 -3.26 -5.96
C TRP A 54 -2.55 -4.13 -5.06
N ARG A 55 -3.15 -5.02 -4.26
CA ARG A 55 -2.39 -5.85 -3.33
C ARG A 55 -1.70 -7.03 -4.00
N GLN A 56 -2.37 -7.75 -4.91
CA GLN A 56 -1.91 -9.06 -5.40
C GLN A 56 -1.16 -8.99 -6.72
N TRP A 57 -1.51 -8.07 -7.61
CA TRP A 57 -1.03 -8.11 -9.00
C TRP A 57 0.50 -7.99 -9.13
N PRO A 58 1.20 -7.10 -8.41
CA PRO A 58 2.65 -7.01 -8.47
C PRO A 58 3.35 -8.33 -8.12
N ASP A 59 2.95 -8.95 -7.01
CA ASP A 59 3.53 -10.20 -6.51
C ASP A 59 3.18 -11.38 -7.43
N ALA A 60 1.94 -11.43 -7.95
CA ALA A 60 1.49 -12.46 -8.88
C ALA A 60 2.23 -12.40 -10.21
N LEU A 61 2.45 -11.20 -10.76
CA LEU A 61 3.23 -11.03 -11.99
C LEU A 61 4.70 -11.42 -11.77
N ALA A 62 5.30 -10.97 -10.68
CA ALA A 62 6.69 -11.29 -10.37
C ALA A 62 6.91 -12.80 -10.14
N GLY A 63 6.01 -13.44 -9.40
CA GLY A 63 6.12 -14.86 -9.04
C GLY A 63 5.71 -15.83 -10.14
N ASN A 64 4.69 -15.48 -10.94
CA ASN A 64 4.06 -16.42 -11.88
C ASN A 64 4.30 -16.10 -13.36
N VAL A 65 4.78 -14.89 -13.69
CA VAL A 65 5.00 -14.48 -15.08
C VAL A 65 6.48 -14.22 -15.34
N HIS A 66 7.08 -13.24 -14.67
CA HIS A 66 8.51 -12.95 -14.78
C HIS A 66 9.00 -12.06 -13.63
N GLU A 67 10.10 -12.43 -12.98
CA GLU A 67 10.64 -11.72 -11.80
C GLU A 67 10.89 -10.22 -12.04
N CYS A 68 11.31 -9.85 -13.26
CA CYS A 68 11.64 -8.46 -13.60
C CYS A 68 10.44 -7.52 -13.47
N LEU A 69 9.20 -8.04 -13.52
CA LEU A 69 7.98 -7.24 -13.41
C LEU A 69 7.85 -6.58 -12.03
N ALA A 70 8.54 -7.08 -10.99
CA ALA A 70 8.68 -6.39 -9.72
C ALA A 70 9.57 -5.12 -9.79
N LEU A 71 10.49 -5.08 -10.75
CA LEU A 71 11.63 -4.13 -10.78
C LEU A 71 11.59 -3.15 -11.95
N LEU A 72 10.62 -3.27 -12.86
CA LEU A 72 10.53 -2.37 -14.02
C LEU A 72 10.39 -0.91 -13.54
N PRO A 73 11.26 0.00 -14.03
CA PRO A 73 11.17 1.41 -13.66
C PRO A 73 9.95 2.05 -14.32
N ALA A 74 9.38 3.07 -13.67
CA ALA A 74 8.30 3.86 -14.25
C ALA A 74 8.78 4.73 -15.43
N ASP A 75 9.98 5.31 -15.31
CA ASP A 75 10.66 6.04 -16.38
C ASP A 75 12.03 5.42 -16.64
N THR A 76 12.26 4.98 -17.87
CA THR A 76 13.51 4.32 -18.25
C THR A 76 14.71 5.28 -18.29
N ARG A 77 14.48 6.60 -18.40
CA ARG A 77 15.51 7.64 -18.39
C ARG A 77 15.93 8.02 -16.98
N THR A 78 15.05 7.79 -16.00
CA THR A 78 15.29 8.10 -14.58
C THR A 78 14.72 6.95 -13.73
N PRO A 79 15.44 5.82 -13.64
CA PRO A 79 14.94 4.60 -12.99
C PRO A 79 15.11 4.66 -11.46
N ASP A 80 14.54 5.69 -10.83
CA ASP A 80 14.61 5.93 -9.37
C ASP A 80 13.46 5.30 -8.59
N HIS A 81 12.38 4.91 -9.26
CA HIS A 81 11.25 4.18 -8.69
C HIS A 81 10.64 3.17 -9.68
N THR A 82 9.97 2.15 -9.13
CA THR A 82 9.28 1.13 -9.92
C THR A 82 7.98 1.68 -10.50
N ILE A 83 7.49 1.05 -11.57
CA ILE A 83 6.15 1.31 -12.11
C ILE A 83 5.06 1.19 -11.03
N TRP A 84 5.26 0.31 -10.06
CA TRP A 84 4.34 0.12 -8.95
C TRP A 84 4.23 1.32 -8.01
N ASN A 85 5.36 1.95 -7.67
CA ASN A 85 5.38 3.17 -6.86
C ASN A 85 4.71 4.33 -7.60
N HIS A 86 4.92 4.39 -8.92
CA HIS A 86 4.27 5.38 -9.78
C HIS A 86 2.74 5.20 -9.81
N LEU A 87 2.27 3.97 -9.99
CA LEU A 87 0.85 3.64 -9.98
C LEU A 87 0.20 3.96 -8.61
N ASP A 88 0.87 3.65 -7.50
CA ASP A 88 0.38 4.02 -6.17
C ASP A 88 0.25 5.54 -6.02
N THR A 89 1.28 6.27 -6.43
CA THR A 89 1.31 7.74 -6.35
C THR A 89 0.22 8.38 -7.21
N THR A 90 0.11 7.97 -8.47
CA THR A 90 -0.90 8.50 -9.40
C THR A 90 -2.33 8.17 -8.93
N THR A 91 -2.54 6.99 -8.36
CA THR A 91 -3.83 6.61 -7.75
C THR A 91 -4.16 7.50 -6.55
N ALA A 92 -3.19 7.76 -5.66
CA ALA A 92 -3.35 8.66 -4.53
C ALA A 92 -3.74 10.08 -4.97
N PHE A 93 -3.05 10.63 -5.97
CA PHE A 93 -3.38 11.94 -6.54
C PHE A 93 -4.76 11.96 -7.17
N LYS A 94 -5.15 10.90 -7.89
CA LYS A 94 -6.48 10.80 -8.48
C LYS A 94 -7.58 10.85 -7.41
N ALA A 95 -7.38 10.16 -6.29
CA ALA A 95 -8.30 10.23 -5.16
C ALA A 95 -8.33 11.62 -4.52
N ALA A 96 -7.17 12.22 -4.26
CA ALA A 96 -7.08 13.55 -3.64
C ALA A 96 -7.63 14.68 -4.52
N LEU A 97 -7.50 14.57 -5.85
CA LEU A 97 -8.02 15.53 -6.82
C LEU A 97 -9.53 15.38 -7.09
N SER A 98 -10.19 14.38 -6.51
CA SER A 98 -11.64 14.18 -6.70
C SER A 98 -12.50 15.23 -5.97
N GLY A 99 -11.95 15.91 -4.96
CA GLY A 99 -12.64 16.95 -4.20
C GLY A 99 -12.35 18.37 -4.68
N GLU A 100 -13.20 19.31 -4.25
CA GLU A 100 -12.96 20.75 -4.43
C GLU A 100 -11.70 21.20 -3.68
N GLY A 101 -11.00 22.22 -4.20
CA GLY A 101 -9.84 22.82 -3.52
C GLY A 101 -8.49 22.09 -3.70
N GLY A 102 -8.47 20.95 -4.41
CA GLY A 102 -7.24 20.24 -4.78
C GLY A 102 -6.70 19.31 -3.68
N PRO A 103 -5.47 18.77 -3.86
CA PRO A 103 -4.89 17.82 -2.93
C PRO A 103 -4.23 18.53 -1.74
N ALA A 104 -4.27 17.88 -0.58
CA ALA A 104 -3.62 18.33 0.66
C ALA A 104 -2.81 17.19 1.30
N LEU A 105 -1.75 17.55 2.02
CA LEU A 105 -0.96 16.61 2.81
C LEU A 105 -1.45 16.62 4.26
N LEU A 106 -1.88 15.45 4.74
CA LEU A 106 -2.24 15.22 6.13
C LEU A 106 -1.08 14.47 6.80
N SER A 107 -0.44 15.13 7.78
CA SER A 107 0.61 14.52 8.60
C SER A 107 0.05 14.20 9.98
N PHE A 108 0.13 12.94 10.37
CA PHE A 108 -0.27 12.46 11.69
C PHE A 108 0.94 12.02 12.51
N ALA A 109 0.88 12.24 13.83
CA ALA A 109 1.85 11.73 14.78
C ALA A 109 1.19 11.38 16.11
N LEU A 110 1.39 10.15 16.56
CA LEU A 110 1.01 9.66 17.89
C LEU A 110 2.19 9.88 18.85
N GLY A 111 2.02 10.58 19.96
CA GLY A 111 3.13 10.82 20.89
C GLY A 111 2.74 11.36 22.26
N PRO A 112 3.69 11.36 23.24
CA PRO A 112 5.11 11.00 23.13
C PRO A 112 5.37 9.48 23.19
N VAL A 113 6.02 8.93 22.16
CA VAL A 113 6.28 7.47 22.02
C VAL A 113 7.35 6.97 22.98
N GLN A 114 8.45 7.72 23.11
CA GLN A 114 9.63 7.25 23.84
C GLN A 114 9.31 7.00 25.31
N ARG A 115 8.62 7.95 25.97
CA ARG A 115 8.20 7.80 27.38
C ARG A 115 7.26 6.62 27.61
N PHE A 116 6.41 6.30 26.63
CA PHE A 116 5.51 5.16 26.71
C PHE A 116 6.29 3.83 26.66
N ILE A 117 7.27 3.75 25.76
CA ILE A 117 8.14 2.58 25.60
C ILE A 117 9.07 2.40 26.81
N GLU A 118 9.65 3.48 27.34
CA GLU A 118 10.55 3.48 28.50
C GLU A 118 9.90 3.03 29.80
N ALA A 119 8.57 3.10 29.89
CA ALA A 119 7.84 2.63 31.07
C ALA A 119 7.80 1.09 31.19
N ALA A 120 8.23 0.36 30.17
CA ALA A 120 8.27 -1.10 30.16
C ALA A 120 9.24 -1.66 31.22
N ARG A 121 8.79 -2.67 31.98
CA ARG A 121 9.61 -3.35 33.00
C ARG A 121 10.10 -4.73 32.58
N SER A 122 9.67 -5.19 31.41
CA SER A 122 10.06 -6.47 30.82
C SER A 122 10.09 -6.39 29.29
N VAL A 123 10.75 -7.35 28.64
CA VAL A 123 10.74 -7.49 27.17
C VAL A 123 9.32 -7.68 26.63
N ARG A 124 8.46 -8.37 27.39
CA ARG A 124 7.05 -8.55 27.05
C ARG A 124 6.28 -7.22 27.08
N ASP A 125 6.54 -6.37 28.07
CA ASP A 125 5.92 -5.04 28.15
C ASP A 125 6.40 -4.14 27.01
N LEU A 126 7.71 -4.18 26.72
CA LEU A 126 8.32 -3.45 25.60
C LEU A 126 7.69 -3.84 24.26
N TRP A 127 7.57 -5.15 24.02
CA TRP A 127 6.92 -5.70 22.83
C TRP A 127 5.44 -5.30 22.77
N SER A 128 4.69 -5.46 23.87
CA SER A 128 3.26 -5.15 23.93
C SER A 128 3.01 -3.66 23.70
N GLY A 129 3.84 -2.79 24.29
CA GLY A 129 3.78 -1.35 24.08
C GLY A 129 4.03 -0.98 22.61
N SER A 130 5.05 -1.57 21.99
CA SER A 130 5.34 -1.37 20.56
C SER A 130 4.19 -1.84 19.66
N MET A 131 3.58 -3.00 19.99
CA MET A 131 2.41 -3.51 19.28
C MET A 131 1.19 -2.61 19.41
N ILE A 132 0.91 -2.09 20.62
CA ILE A 132 -0.18 -1.16 20.87
C ILE A 132 0.00 0.11 20.05
N LEU A 133 1.22 0.67 20.00
CA LEU A 133 1.52 1.86 19.18
C LEU A 133 1.31 1.60 17.69
N SER A 134 1.85 0.50 17.16
CA SER A 134 1.65 0.08 15.77
C SER A 134 0.17 -0.11 15.45
N TRP A 135 -0.59 -0.70 16.36
CA TRP A 135 -2.03 -0.91 16.21
C TRP A 135 -2.82 0.40 16.25
N MET A 136 -2.53 1.31 17.19
CA MET A 136 -3.17 2.61 17.24
C MET A 136 -2.88 3.43 15.98
N ALA A 137 -1.64 3.40 15.48
CA ALA A 137 -1.29 4.04 14.22
C ALA A 137 -2.09 3.44 13.06
N PHE A 138 -2.22 2.11 12.97
CA PHE A 138 -3.06 1.46 11.96
C PHE A 138 -4.53 1.91 12.06
N ARG A 139 -5.08 1.94 13.28
CA ARG A 139 -6.46 2.38 13.53
C ARG A 139 -6.69 3.82 13.07
N ALA A 140 -5.73 4.71 13.30
CA ALA A 140 -5.79 6.09 12.83
C ALA A 140 -5.66 6.21 11.29
N MET A 141 -5.08 5.22 10.60
CA MET A 141 -5.06 5.19 9.13
C MET A 141 -6.38 4.70 8.52
N LEU A 142 -7.18 3.93 9.25
CA LEU A 142 -8.38 3.26 8.71
C LEU A 142 -9.40 4.23 8.09
N PRO A 143 -9.76 5.39 8.69
CA PRO A 143 -10.68 6.33 8.05
C PRO A 143 -10.23 6.76 6.65
N ILE A 144 -8.92 6.96 6.46
CA ILE A 144 -8.33 7.33 5.18
C ILE A 144 -8.35 6.15 4.21
N ILE A 145 -7.95 4.96 4.67
CA ILE A 145 -7.96 3.72 3.85
C ILE A 145 -9.40 3.38 3.42
N GLU A 146 -10.37 3.57 4.30
CA GLU A 146 -11.78 3.29 4.10
C GLU A 146 -12.48 4.32 3.23
N GLN A 147 -11.96 5.53 3.09
CA GLN A 147 -12.55 6.53 2.19
C GLN A 147 -11.81 6.63 0.85
N LEU A 148 -10.48 6.62 0.88
CA LEU A 148 -9.63 6.94 -0.27
C LEU A 148 -8.81 5.76 -0.79
N GLY A 149 -8.75 4.66 -0.03
CA GLY A 149 -7.93 3.50 -0.34
C GLY A 149 -6.50 3.60 0.24
N PRO A 150 -5.76 2.48 0.25
CA PRO A 150 -4.46 2.39 0.91
C PRO A 150 -3.35 3.20 0.22
N THR A 151 -3.50 3.50 -1.06
CA THR A 151 -2.55 4.32 -1.84
C THR A 151 -2.51 5.77 -1.37
N ALA A 152 -3.57 6.26 -0.72
CA ALA A 152 -3.58 7.60 -0.11
C ALA A 152 -2.51 7.76 0.98
N LEU A 153 -2.02 6.68 1.59
CA LEU A 153 -0.94 6.72 2.58
C LEU A 153 0.42 6.70 1.87
N LEU A 154 1.05 7.87 1.76
CA LEU A 154 2.38 8.03 1.17
C LEU A 154 3.49 7.46 2.06
N TYR A 155 3.26 7.51 3.38
CA TYR A 155 4.15 6.91 4.37
C TYR A 155 3.33 6.43 5.56
N PRO A 156 3.57 5.21 6.09
CA PRO A 156 4.46 4.17 5.55
C PRO A 156 3.86 3.50 4.30
N ALA A 157 4.69 2.76 3.56
CA ALA A 157 4.19 1.88 2.50
C ALA A 157 3.35 0.74 3.11
N LEU A 158 2.12 0.57 2.63
CA LEU A 158 1.17 -0.40 3.19
C LEU A 158 1.06 -1.71 2.42
N ARG A 159 1.54 -1.77 1.18
CA ARG A 159 1.47 -3.00 0.38
C ARG A 159 2.33 -4.09 1.03
N GLY A 160 1.70 -5.23 1.34
CA GLY A 160 2.35 -6.32 2.08
C GLY A 160 2.53 -6.07 3.58
N ASN A 161 1.97 -4.99 4.12
CA ASN A 161 1.97 -4.78 5.57
C ASN A 161 1.05 -5.81 6.24
N PRO A 162 1.50 -6.53 7.28
CA PRO A 162 0.72 -7.61 7.89
C PRO A 162 -0.60 -7.15 8.51
N MET A 163 -0.68 -5.92 9.04
CA MET A 163 -1.92 -5.40 9.62
C MET A 163 -2.94 -5.05 8.53
N LEU A 164 -2.49 -4.47 7.42
CA LEU A 164 -3.37 -4.22 6.27
C LEU A 164 -3.82 -5.52 5.61
N ASP A 165 -2.92 -6.49 5.44
CA ASP A 165 -3.27 -7.80 4.86
C ASP A 165 -4.32 -8.51 5.70
N LEU A 166 -4.20 -8.49 7.04
CA LEU A 166 -5.23 -9.01 7.94
C LEU A 166 -6.57 -8.27 7.80
N TRP A 167 -6.56 -6.95 7.58
CA TRP A 167 -7.76 -6.17 7.34
C TRP A 167 -8.40 -6.50 5.98
N LEU A 168 -7.60 -6.67 4.92
CA LEU A 168 -8.06 -7.04 3.57
C LEU A 168 -8.67 -8.45 3.52
N ARG A 169 -8.22 -9.35 4.42
CA ARG A 169 -8.71 -10.73 4.54
C ARG A 169 -10.12 -10.87 5.11
N ASP A 170 -10.75 -9.79 5.55
CA ASP A 170 -12.17 -9.79 5.90
C ASP A 170 -13.04 -10.29 4.72
N ALA A 171 -14.05 -11.11 5.01
CA ALA A 171 -14.88 -11.76 4.01
C ALA A 171 -15.73 -10.80 3.17
N HIS A 172 -15.98 -9.57 3.67
CA HIS A 172 -16.65 -8.51 2.93
C HIS A 172 -15.68 -7.64 2.11
N ARG A 173 -14.38 -8.00 2.09
CA ARG A 173 -13.32 -7.31 1.34
C ARG A 173 -12.69 -8.28 0.32
N VAL A 174 -11.37 -8.42 0.33
CA VAL A 174 -10.64 -9.28 -0.62
C VAL A 174 -10.67 -10.74 -0.16
N GLY A 175 -10.87 -10.99 1.13
CA GLY A 175 -11.00 -12.33 1.68
C GLY A 175 -9.72 -13.15 1.55
N GLU A 176 -9.87 -14.47 1.40
CA GLU A 176 -8.77 -15.43 1.43
C GLU A 176 -7.76 -15.28 0.30
N LYS A 177 -8.12 -14.55 -0.78
CA LYS A 177 -7.17 -14.19 -1.84
C LYS A 177 -6.03 -13.31 -1.35
N THR A 178 -6.21 -12.59 -0.25
CA THR A 178 -5.07 -11.91 0.39
C THR A 178 -4.29 -12.92 1.22
N PRO A 179 -2.98 -13.13 0.98
CA PRO A 179 -2.19 -14.09 1.74
C PRO A 179 -2.29 -13.85 3.25
N LEU A 180 -2.41 -14.92 4.03
CA LEU A 180 -2.32 -14.82 5.48
C LEU A 180 -0.86 -14.53 5.85
N PRO A 181 -0.54 -13.40 6.52
CA PRO A 181 0.83 -13.14 6.91
C PRO A 181 1.33 -14.20 7.89
N GLU A 182 2.60 -14.57 7.75
CA GLU A 182 3.25 -15.53 8.64
C GLU A 182 3.14 -15.12 10.11
N VAL A 183 3.21 -16.10 11.02
CA VAL A 183 3.06 -15.86 12.47
C VAL A 183 4.06 -14.81 12.97
N GLU A 184 5.29 -14.83 12.46
CA GLU A 184 6.35 -13.90 12.86
C GLU A 184 6.05 -12.46 12.43
N LEU A 185 5.59 -12.28 11.18
CA LEU A 185 5.18 -10.97 10.66
C LEU A 185 3.99 -10.40 11.45
N ARG A 186 3.02 -11.25 11.83
CA ARG A 186 1.87 -10.83 12.66
C ARG A 186 2.26 -10.41 14.08
N ARG A 187 3.41 -10.87 14.57
CA ARG A 187 3.95 -10.51 15.90
C ARG A 187 4.89 -9.31 15.85
N THR A 188 5.12 -8.73 14.68
CA THR A 188 6.04 -7.61 14.51
C THR A 188 5.26 -6.29 14.50
N PRO A 189 5.60 -5.32 15.38
CA PRO A 189 5.03 -3.98 15.35
C PRO A 189 5.58 -3.21 14.13
N ALA A 190 4.97 -3.43 12.97
CA ALA A 190 5.51 -3.01 11.68
C ALA A 190 5.19 -1.57 11.28
N LEU A 191 4.25 -0.90 11.98
CA LEU A 191 3.83 0.46 11.62
C LEU A 191 4.45 1.51 12.56
N PRO A 192 5.02 2.60 12.00
CA PRO A 192 5.51 3.72 12.78
C PRO A 192 4.36 4.50 13.42
N HIS A 193 4.69 5.32 14.42
CA HIS A 193 3.78 6.23 15.11
C HIS A 193 3.37 7.47 14.29
N ARG A 194 3.91 7.63 13.08
CA ARG A 194 3.65 8.75 12.18
C ARG A 194 3.23 8.23 10.83
N PHE A 195 2.34 8.95 10.18
CA PHE A 195 2.03 8.69 8.78
C PHE A 195 1.81 10.00 8.03
N LEU A 196 1.98 9.93 6.71
CA LEU A 196 1.71 11.01 5.78
C LEU A 196 0.70 10.50 4.76
N ALA A 197 -0.41 11.22 4.61
CA ALA A 197 -1.46 10.90 3.67
C ALA A 197 -1.67 12.04 2.66
N LEU A 198 -2.08 11.69 1.46
CA LEU A 198 -2.58 12.61 0.44
C LEU A 198 -4.11 12.53 0.43
N VAL A 199 -4.77 13.63 0.75
CA VAL A 199 -6.23 13.71 0.93
C VAL A 199 -6.82 14.86 0.13
N PRO A 200 -8.11 14.82 -0.24
CA PRO A 200 -8.77 16.01 -0.78
C PRO A 200 -8.81 17.14 0.26
N TRP A 201 -8.53 18.37 -0.18
CA TRP A 201 -8.71 19.54 0.68
C TRP A 201 -10.19 19.73 1.03
N GLY A 202 -11.06 19.64 0.01
CA GLY A 202 -12.49 19.93 0.13
C GLY A 202 -12.78 21.42 0.22
N LYS A 203 -14.06 21.77 0.15
CA LYS A 203 -14.53 23.15 0.31
C LYS A 203 -14.04 23.73 1.65
N ASP A 204 -13.29 24.82 1.60
CA ASP A 204 -12.70 25.49 2.76
C ASP A 204 -11.92 24.55 3.72
N GLY A 205 -11.35 23.46 3.20
CA GLY A 205 -10.58 22.51 4.01
C GLY A 205 -11.42 21.60 4.91
N VAL A 206 -12.75 21.50 4.70
CA VAL A 206 -13.64 20.68 5.54
C VAL A 206 -13.27 19.20 5.44
N CYS A 207 -13.10 18.65 4.23
CA CYS A 207 -12.78 17.24 4.05
C CYS A 207 -11.47 16.84 4.74
N ALA A 208 -10.41 17.64 4.57
CA ALA A 208 -9.13 17.38 5.23
C ALA A 208 -9.23 17.46 6.76
N ARG A 209 -10.04 18.38 7.30
CA ARG A 209 -10.25 18.52 8.75
C ARG A 209 -11.08 17.39 9.33
N ASP A 210 -12.10 16.93 8.60
CA ASP A 210 -12.94 15.81 9.03
C ASP A 210 -12.14 14.50 9.08
N LEU A 211 -11.25 14.27 8.11
CA LEU A 211 -10.33 13.14 8.13
C LEU A 211 -9.28 13.23 9.25
N ALA A 212 -8.86 14.45 9.61
CA ALA A 212 -7.92 14.66 10.71
C ALA A 212 -8.57 14.52 12.11
N GLY A 213 -9.89 14.63 12.20
CA GLY A 213 -10.65 14.54 13.46
C GLY A 213 -11.19 13.14 13.80
N GLN A 214 -11.05 12.17 12.89
CA GLN A 214 -11.47 10.76 13.06
C GLN A 214 -10.34 9.91 13.63
#